data_AF-A0A348ZKD1-F1
#
_entry.id   AF-A0A348ZKD1-F1
#
_cell.length_a   1.000
_cell.length_b   1.000
_cell.length_c   1.000
_cell.angle_alpha   90.00
_cell.angle_beta   90.00
_cell.angle_gamma   90.00
#
_symmetry.space_group_name_H-M   'P 1'
#
loop_
_entity.id
_entity.type
_entity.pdbx_description
1 polymer ?
#
loop_
_entity_poly.entity_id
_entity_poly.type
_entity_poly.pdbx_seq_one_letter_code
_entity_poly.pdbx_strand_id
1 'polypeptide(L)'
;MKKDVELLAPAGSYDIAIAAINAGADAIYLGGENFGARANAENLNTEEIVDVLNYAHLNGRKVYLTINTLLKNKEIKNDLYDFLRPLYENGLDSVIVQDVGVLLFVKKHFPDLKIHASTQMTISGKETVKWLKDLGAERVVLPRELSVDEIKDLRGTDIEIESFVHGALCYCYSGQCLLSSFIGGRSGNRGRCAQPCRLPYDVIYDGMLINESDEKYILSPKDICALYLLPDIIDSGVTSLKIEGRMKKKEYVCGVVSIYRKYLDMIVNGEKFEVEESDIKLLMDLFNRHGFNESYFYTKNGREMISLKEPAFREENREFTEYLRDKYSNKTLM
;
A
#
# COMPACT_ATOMS: atom_id res chain seq x y z
N MET A 1 6.52 26.30 -5.50
CA MET A 1 5.13 25.93 -5.16
C MET A 1 5.22 24.77 -4.20
N LYS A 2 4.54 24.81 -3.05
CA LYS A 2 4.40 23.62 -2.19
C LYS A 2 3.75 22.53 -3.04
N LYS A 3 4.45 21.40 -3.21
CA LYS A 3 3.83 20.22 -3.82
C LYS A 3 3.00 19.59 -2.71
N ASP A 4 1.68 19.71 -2.81
CA ASP A 4 0.76 18.97 -1.93
C ASP A 4 0.83 17.50 -2.32
N VAL A 5 1.64 16.75 -1.57
CA VAL A 5 1.81 15.31 -1.74
C VAL A 5 1.13 14.63 -0.56
N GLU A 6 0.24 13.69 -0.86
CA GLU A 6 -0.52 12.94 0.13
C GLU A 6 0.31 11.81 0.73
N LEU A 7 0.34 11.69 2.05
CA LEU A 7 0.82 10.48 2.73
C LEU A 7 -0.36 9.53 2.99
N LEU A 8 -0.43 8.44 2.23
CA LEU A 8 -1.51 7.44 2.30
C LEU A 8 -1.11 6.24 3.17
N ALA A 9 -1.84 6.05 4.27
CA ALA A 9 -1.57 4.98 5.23
C ALA A 9 -2.57 3.82 5.16
N PRO A 10 -2.15 2.58 5.46
CA PRO A 10 -3.06 1.44 5.56
C PRO A 10 -3.84 1.47 6.87
N ALA A 11 -5.14 1.19 6.82
CA ALA A 11 -6.00 0.97 7.97
C ALA A 11 -6.55 -0.46 7.96
N GLY A 12 -5.98 -1.29 8.85
CA GLY A 12 -6.32 -2.71 8.97
C GLY A 12 -7.47 -3.01 9.92
N SER A 13 -7.77 -2.09 10.84
CA SER A 13 -8.85 -2.12 11.83
C SER A 13 -9.17 -0.67 12.25
N TYR A 14 -10.24 -0.46 13.03
CA TYR A 14 -10.62 0.86 13.56
C TYR A 14 -9.46 1.55 14.29
N ASP A 15 -8.87 0.85 15.27
CA ASP A 15 -7.74 1.33 16.07
C ASP A 15 -6.53 1.77 15.24
N ILE A 16 -6.25 1.05 14.15
CA ILE A 16 -5.15 1.38 13.24
C ILE A 16 -5.50 2.62 12.42
N ALA A 17 -6.75 2.79 12.00
CA ALA A 17 -7.21 3.98 11.27
C ALA A 17 -7.00 5.25 12.09
N ILE A 18 -7.45 5.24 13.35
CA ILE A 18 -7.28 6.36 14.29
C ILE A 18 -5.80 6.66 14.51
N ALA A 19 -4.99 5.63 14.80
CA ALA A 19 -3.56 5.81 15.03
C ALA A 19 -2.80 6.33 13.79
N ALA A 20 -3.18 5.91 12.58
CA ALA A 20 -2.58 6.41 11.34
C ALA A 20 -2.88 7.89 11.12
N ILE A 21 -4.13 8.31 11.33
CA ILE A 21 -4.54 9.72 11.25
C ILE A 21 -3.76 10.56 12.27
N ASN A 22 -3.68 10.09 13.52
CA ASN A 22 -2.96 10.76 14.59
C ASN A 22 -1.46 10.88 14.31
N ALA A 23 -0.89 9.89 13.62
CA ALA A 23 0.52 9.89 13.23
C ALA A 23 0.84 10.86 12.08
N GLY A 24 -0.18 11.44 11.43
CA GLY A 24 -0.03 12.44 10.38
C GLY A 24 -0.32 11.93 8.97
N ALA A 25 -1.08 10.84 8.81
CA ALA A 25 -1.57 10.43 7.50
C ALA A 25 -2.53 11.48 6.93
N ASP A 26 -2.38 11.83 5.66
CA ASP A 26 -3.28 12.75 4.95
C ASP A 26 -4.55 12.02 4.48
N ALA A 27 -4.40 10.73 4.19
CA ALA A 27 -5.48 9.82 3.86
C ALA A 27 -5.19 8.42 4.40
N ILE A 28 -6.24 7.63 4.59
CA ILE A 28 -6.13 6.21 4.92
C ILE A 28 -6.85 5.35 3.87
N TYR A 29 -6.37 4.12 3.66
CA TYR A 29 -7.11 3.13 2.89
C TYR A 29 -7.43 1.88 3.71
N LEU A 30 -8.67 1.43 3.62
CA LEU A 30 -9.21 0.29 4.36
C LEU A 30 -9.99 -0.64 3.44
N GLY A 31 -10.33 -1.83 3.95
CA GLY A 31 -11.27 -2.74 3.29
C GLY A 31 -12.43 -3.03 4.23
N GLY A 32 -13.62 -3.15 3.67
CA GLY A 32 -14.77 -3.67 4.41
C GLY A 32 -14.78 -5.20 4.45
N GLU A 33 -15.80 -5.74 5.12
CA GLU A 33 -15.99 -7.20 5.29
C GLU A 33 -15.99 -7.97 3.96
N ASN A 34 -16.35 -7.32 2.86
CA ASN A 34 -16.42 -7.90 1.52
C ASN A 34 -15.54 -7.18 0.49
N PHE A 35 -15.30 -7.84 -0.65
CA PHE A 35 -14.74 -7.30 -1.90
C PHE A 35 -13.27 -6.78 -1.91
N GLY A 36 -12.56 -6.80 -0.78
CA GLY A 36 -11.14 -6.39 -0.69
C GLY A 36 -10.10 -7.50 -0.91
N ALA A 37 -8.89 -7.14 -1.38
CA ALA A 37 -7.79 -8.09 -1.63
C ALA A 37 -6.99 -8.51 -0.38
N ARG A 38 -7.58 -8.44 0.82
CA ARG A 38 -6.99 -8.90 2.09
C ARG A 38 -8.05 -9.59 2.95
N ALA A 39 -8.41 -10.82 2.58
CA ALA A 39 -9.48 -11.56 3.25
C ALA A 39 -9.16 -11.93 4.72
N ASN A 40 -7.88 -11.90 5.12
CA ASN A 40 -7.42 -12.24 6.48
C ASN A 40 -7.13 -11.01 7.37
N ALA A 41 -7.42 -9.78 6.92
CA ALA A 41 -7.36 -8.61 7.81
C ALA A 41 -8.60 -8.57 8.71
N GLU A 42 -8.52 -7.90 9.85
CA GLU A 42 -9.69 -7.54 10.69
C GLU A 42 -10.50 -6.45 9.96
N ASN A 43 -11.09 -6.81 8.81
CA ASN A 43 -11.85 -5.89 7.98
C ASN A 43 -12.97 -5.25 8.79
N LEU A 44 -13.18 -3.95 8.59
CA LEU A 44 -14.18 -3.19 9.33
C LEU A 44 -15.59 -3.48 8.78
N ASN A 45 -16.57 -3.51 9.67
CA ASN A 45 -17.97 -3.52 9.26
C ASN A 45 -18.42 -2.12 8.81
N THR A 46 -19.62 -2.01 8.22
CA THR A 46 -20.13 -0.74 7.68
C THR A 46 -20.21 0.37 8.73
N GLU A 47 -20.66 0.07 9.95
CA GLU A 47 -20.80 1.06 11.04
C GLU A 47 -19.42 1.58 11.46
N GLU A 48 -18.45 0.68 11.63
CA GLU A 48 -17.07 1.05 11.96
C GLU A 48 -16.41 1.90 10.85
N ILE A 49 -16.70 1.63 9.57
CA ILE A 49 -16.20 2.46 8.47
C ILE A 49 -16.82 3.87 8.53
N VAL A 50 -18.11 3.97 8.85
CA VAL A 50 -18.78 5.27 9.02
C VAL A 50 -18.17 6.05 10.19
N ASP A 51 -17.87 5.40 11.31
CA ASP A 51 -17.17 6.05 12.43
C ASP A 51 -15.77 6.54 12.04
N VAL A 52 -15.03 5.74 11.26
CA VAL A 52 -13.73 6.15 10.70
C VAL A 52 -13.87 7.33 9.73
N LEU A 53 -14.89 7.36 8.88
CA LEU A 53 -15.18 8.48 7.98
C LEU A 53 -15.39 9.77 8.79
N ASN A 54 -16.28 9.72 9.79
CA ASN A 54 -16.56 10.85 10.68
C ASN A 54 -15.27 11.37 11.35
N TYR A 55 -14.48 10.47 11.93
CA TYR A 55 -13.23 10.83 12.58
C TYR A 55 -12.21 11.44 11.60
N ALA A 56 -12.05 10.84 10.44
CA ALA A 56 -11.13 11.32 9.41
C ALA A 56 -11.53 12.72 8.92
N HIS A 57 -12.80 12.93 8.58
CA HIS A 57 -13.29 14.22 8.07
C HIS A 57 -13.22 15.33 9.12
N LEU A 58 -13.50 15.05 10.39
CA LEU A 58 -13.28 15.99 11.51
C LEU A 58 -11.81 16.45 11.59
N ASN A 59 -10.88 15.57 11.23
CA ASN A 59 -9.44 15.84 11.20
C ASN A 59 -8.93 16.30 9.81
N GLY A 60 -9.82 16.59 8.87
CA GLY A 60 -9.49 17.03 7.51
C GLY A 60 -8.77 15.96 6.66
N ARG A 61 -8.98 14.68 6.96
CA ARG A 61 -8.34 13.53 6.31
C ARG A 61 -9.33 12.75 5.45
N LYS A 62 -8.82 12.06 4.44
CA LYS A 62 -9.64 11.29 3.48
C LYS A 62 -9.62 9.80 3.76
N VAL A 63 -10.67 9.09 3.36
CA VAL A 63 -10.80 7.63 3.51
C VAL A 63 -11.08 6.97 2.17
N TYR A 64 -10.25 5.99 1.83
CA TYR A 64 -10.36 5.23 0.58
C TYR A 64 -10.72 3.78 0.85
N LEU A 65 -11.75 3.28 0.17
CA LEU A 65 -12.22 1.90 0.33
C LEU A 65 -11.64 1.00 -0.77
N THR A 66 -11.00 -0.10 -0.40
CA THR A 66 -10.50 -1.08 -1.38
C THR A 66 -11.61 -2.03 -1.83
N ILE A 67 -11.94 -2.00 -3.13
CA ILE A 67 -12.81 -2.94 -3.85
C ILE A 67 -12.01 -3.53 -5.02
N ASN A 68 -10.80 -4.00 -4.69
CA ASN A 68 -9.76 -4.36 -5.64
C ASN A 68 -9.66 -5.87 -5.87
N THR A 69 -10.79 -6.58 -5.84
CA THR A 69 -10.84 -7.99 -6.24
C THR A 69 -11.72 -8.18 -7.46
N LEU A 70 -11.49 -9.28 -8.19
CA LEU A 70 -12.36 -9.69 -9.29
C LEU A 70 -13.67 -10.24 -8.75
N LEU A 71 -14.78 -9.61 -9.14
CA LEU A 71 -16.13 -9.94 -8.66
C LEU A 71 -16.91 -10.73 -9.70
N LYS A 72 -17.73 -11.68 -9.25
CA LYS A 72 -18.70 -12.36 -10.11
C LYS A 72 -19.89 -11.45 -10.35
N ASN A 73 -20.55 -11.59 -11.50
CA ASN A 73 -21.76 -10.84 -11.83
C ASN A 73 -22.86 -10.92 -10.76
N LYS A 74 -22.98 -12.05 -10.05
CA LYS A 74 -23.93 -12.20 -8.93
C LYS A 74 -23.55 -11.32 -7.73
N GLU A 75 -22.27 -11.25 -7.38
CA GLU A 75 -21.75 -10.41 -6.29
C GLU A 75 -22.01 -8.92 -6.63
N ILE A 76 -21.75 -8.51 -7.88
CA ILE A 76 -22.02 -7.13 -8.34
C ILE A 76 -23.52 -6.80 -8.29
N LYS A 77 -24.37 -7.69 -8.81
CA LYS A 77 -25.81 -7.45 -8.93
C LYS A 77 -26.53 -7.41 -7.58
N ASN A 78 -26.14 -8.30 -6.67
CA ASN A 78 -26.91 -8.56 -5.46
C ASN A 78 -26.41 -7.74 -4.26
N ASP A 79 -25.10 -7.50 -4.17
CA ASP A 79 -24.49 -7.12 -2.89
C ASP A 79 -23.75 -5.77 -2.97
N LEU A 80 -23.14 -5.45 -4.12
CA LEU A 80 -22.26 -4.28 -4.23
C LEU A 80 -22.97 -2.93 -4.05
N TYR A 81 -24.20 -2.77 -4.57
CA TYR A 81 -24.95 -1.52 -4.43
C TYR A 81 -25.24 -1.21 -2.95
N ASP A 82 -25.83 -2.19 -2.26
CA ASP A 82 -26.25 -2.02 -0.86
C ASP A 82 -25.06 -1.91 0.09
N PHE A 83 -23.92 -2.51 -0.26
CA PHE A 83 -22.67 -2.31 0.48
C PHE A 83 -22.11 -0.89 0.32
N LEU A 84 -22.11 -0.34 -0.90
CA LEU A 84 -21.55 0.99 -1.16
C LEU A 84 -22.46 2.15 -0.76
N ARG A 85 -23.78 2.00 -0.88
CA ARG A 85 -24.76 3.06 -0.60
C ARG A 85 -24.55 3.76 0.75
N PRO A 86 -24.51 3.07 1.90
CA PRO A 86 -24.35 3.75 3.19
C PRO A 86 -23.01 4.48 3.31
N LEU A 87 -21.93 3.93 2.73
CA LEU A 87 -20.62 4.56 2.78
C LEU A 87 -20.57 5.81 1.90
N TYR A 88 -21.19 5.75 0.73
CA TYR A 88 -21.37 6.90 -0.17
C TYR A 88 -22.18 8.02 0.49
N GLU A 89 -23.31 7.68 1.10
CA GLU A 89 -24.18 8.64 1.81
C GLU A 89 -23.49 9.30 3.01
N ASN A 90 -22.49 8.64 3.60
CA ASN A 90 -21.64 9.16 4.68
C ASN A 90 -20.31 9.76 4.19
N GLY A 91 -20.19 10.08 2.90
CA GLY A 91 -19.09 10.87 2.37
C GLY A 91 -17.80 10.11 2.07
N LEU A 92 -17.86 8.81 1.77
CA LEU A 92 -16.70 8.06 1.30
C LEU A 92 -15.96 8.80 0.16
N ASP A 93 -14.67 9.07 0.34
CA ASP A 93 -13.92 9.92 -0.59
C ASP A 93 -13.58 9.23 -1.92
N SER A 94 -13.25 7.94 -1.89
CA SER A 94 -12.84 7.20 -3.09
C SER A 94 -12.89 5.68 -2.91
N VAL A 95 -12.98 4.96 -4.03
CA VAL A 95 -12.80 3.51 -4.10
C VAL A 95 -11.57 3.13 -4.92
N ILE A 96 -10.80 2.15 -4.43
CA ILE A 96 -9.66 1.57 -5.16
C ILE A 96 -10.13 0.29 -5.85
N VAL A 97 -10.20 0.28 -7.18
CA VAL A 97 -10.89 -0.75 -7.97
C VAL A 97 -9.93 -1.44 -8.94
N GLN A 98 -10.07 -2.77 -9.09
CA GLN A 98 -9.37 -3.55 -10.13
C GLN A 98 -10.29 -3.92 -11.30
N ASP A 99 -11.51 -4.34 -11.00
CA ASP A 99 -12.44 -4.90 -11.99
C ASP A 99 -13.10 -3.76 -12.80
N VAL A 100 -12.96 -3.80 -14.12
CA VAL A 100 -13.50 -2.76 -15.02
C VAL A 100 -15.04 -2.72 -14.96
N GLY A 101 -15.69 -3.86 -14.76
CA GLY A 101 -17.14 -3.91 -14.56
C GLY A 101 -17.57 -3.22 -13.27
N VAL A 102 -16.79 -3.37 -12.19
CA VAL A 102 -17.00 -2.64 -10.93
C VAL A 102 -16.75 -1.14 -11.12
N LEU A 103 -15.71 -0.74 -11.86
CA LEU A 103 -15.45 0.66 -12.17
C LEU A 103 -16.64 1.32 -12.88
N LEU A 104 -17.13 0.67 -13.94
CA LEU A 104 -18.29 1.17 -14.70
C LEU A 104 -19.57 1.18 -13.86
N PHE A 105 -19.73 0.19 -12.98
CA PHE A 105 -20.83 0.14 -12.02
C PHE A 105 -20.79 1.33 -11.06
N VAL A 106 -19.64 1.61 -10.44
CA VAL A 106 -19.48 2.74 -9.51
C VAL A 106 -19.77 4.05 -10.21
N LYS A 107 -19.17 4.29 -11.39
CA LYS A 107 -19.41 5.51 -12.17
C LYS A 107 -20.89 5.74 -12.53
N LYS A 108 -21.64 4.65 -12.75
CA LYS A 108 -23.08 4.73 -13.08
C LYS A 108 -23.96 4.98 -11.86
N HIS A 109 -23.66 4.33 -10.73
CA HIS A 109 -24.55 4.29 -9.57
C HIS A 109 -24.16 5.29 -8.46
N PHE A 110 -22.90 5.72 -8.42
CA PHE A 110 -22.31 6.63 -7.44
C PHE A 110 -21.45 7.68 -8.16
N PRO A 111 -22.06 8.57 -8.96
CA PRO A 111 -21.34 9.44 -9.90
C PRO A 111 -20.38 10.42 -9.24
N ASP A 112 -20.60 10.78 -7.96
CA ASP A 112 -19.72 11.69 -7.22
C ASP A 112 -18.58 10.94 -6.48
N LEU A 113 -18.60 9.60 -6.48
CA LEU A 113 -17.58 8.79 -5.82
C LEU A 113 -16.36 8.66 -6.71
N LYS A 114 -15.22 9.17 -6.23
CA LYS A 114 -13.95 9.10 -6.96
C LYS A 114 -13.49 7.65 -7.11
N ILE A 115 -12.79 7.39 -8.21
CA ILE A 115 -12.27 6.05 -8.52
C ILE A 115 -10.76 6.11 -8.69
N HIS A 116 -10.06 5.28 -7.91
CA HIS A 116 -8.64 5.04 -8.05
C HIS A 116 -8.41 3.67 -8.70
N ALA A 117 -7.70 3.64 -9.83
CA ALA A 117 -7.36 2.39 -10.51
C ALA A 117 -6.26 1.64 -9.75
N SER A 118 -6.56 0.41 -9.35
CA SER A 118 -5.67 -0.40 -8.51
C SER A 118 -4.41 -0.84 -9.23
N THR A 119 -3.31 -0.97 -8.48
CA THR A 119 -2.06 -1.60 -8.90
C THR A 119 -2.25 -3.01 -9.47
N GLN A 120 -3.36 -3.68 -9.11
CA GLN A 120 -3.71 -4.99 -9.67
C GLN A 120 -4.16 -4.97 -11.13
N MET A 121 -4.32 -3.79 -11.74
CA MET A 121 -4.58 -3.62 -13.16
C MET A 121 -3.30 -3.60 -14.02
N THR A 122 -2.11 -3.70 -13.39
CA THR A 122 -0.80 -3.70 -14.09
C THR A 122 -0.61 -2.46 -14.96
N ILE A 123 -0.64 -1.29 -14.31
CA ILE A 123 -0.62 0.03 -14.97
C ILE A 123 0.83 0.47 -15.23
N SER A 124 1.39 0.17 -16.40
CA SER A 124 2.82 0.40 -16.70
C SER A 124 3.11 1.38 -17.86
N GLY A 125 2.10 2.05 -18.43
CA GLY A 125 2.30 2.94 -19.58
C GLY A 125 1.24 4.04 -19.70
N LYS A 126 1.58 5.13 -20.41
CA LYS A 126 0.76 6.35 -20.53
C LYS A 126 -0.60 6.08 -21.17
N GLU A 127 -0.66 5.14 -22.09
CA GLU A 127 -1.82 4.77 -22.88
C GLU A 127 -2.86 4.09 -22.00
N THR A 128 -2.42 3.17 -21.13
CA THR A 128 -3.28 2.56 -20.10
C THR A 128 -3.77 3.62 -19.12
N VAL A 129 -2.88 4.51 -18.68
CA VAL A 129 -3.25 5.62 -17.78
C VAL A 129 -4.31 6.52 -18.40
N LYS A 130 -4.13 6.93 -19.67
CA LYS A 130 -5.11 7.72 -20.42
C LYS A 130 -6.43 6.99 -20.60
N TRP A 131 -6.39 5.71 -20.95
CA TRP A 131 -7.59 4.89 -21.09
C TRP A 131 -8.37 4.79 -19.77
N LEU A 132 -7.69 4.62 -18.63
CA LEU A 132 -8.31 4.62 -17.30
C LEU A 132 -8.93 5.98 -16.95
N LYS A 133 -8.25 7.08 -17.31
CA LYS A 133 -8.80 8.43 -17.16
C LYS A 133 -10.09 8.61 -17.97
N ASP A 134 -10.09 8.20 -19.23
CA ASP A 134 -11.27 8.26 -20.11
C ASP A 134 -12.43 7.42 -19.55
N LEU A 135 -12.12 6.31 -18.87
CA LEU A 135 -13.11 5.51 -18.13
C LEU A 135 -13.61 6.16 -16.84
N GLY A 136 -12.95 7.21 -16.33
CA GLY A 136 -13.35 7.96 -15.14
C GLY A 136 -12.50 7.73 -13.90
N ALA A 137 -11.31 7.12 -14.02
CA ALA A 137 -10.36 7.09 -12.91
C ALA A 137 -9.74 8.49 -12.70
N GLU A 138 -9.65 8.92 -11.44
CA GLU A 138 -8.99 10.17 -11.05
C GLU A 138 -7.55 9.96 -10.58
N ARG A 139 -7.20 8.70 -10.23
CA ARG A 139 -5.88 8.31 -9.75
C ARG A 139 -5.51 6.93 -10.26
N VAL A 140 -4.22 6.72 -10.53
CA VAL A 140 -3.65 5.40 -10.81
C VAL A 140 -2.67 4.99 -9.72
N VAL A 141 -2.85 3.79 -9.17
CA VAL A 141 -1.90 3.19 -8.23
C VAL A 141 -0.91 2.37 -9.05
N LEU A 142 0.33 2.86 -9.12
CA LEU A 142 1.35 2.22 -9.94
C LEU A 142 1.78 0.86 -9.35
N PRO A 143 2.23 -0.06 -10.22
CA PRO A 143 2.89 -1.26 -9.77
C PRO A 143 4.31 -0.94 -9.27
N ARG A 144 4.85 -1.78 -8.38
CA ARG A 144 6.10 -1.51 -7.63
C ARG A 144 7.36 -1.63 -8.49
N GLU A 145 7.21 -2.19 -9.68
CA GLU A 145 8.24 -2.53 -10.64
C GLU A 145 8.58 -1.41 -11.65
N LEU A 146 8.07 -0.18 -11.46
CA LEU A 146 8.46 0.99 -12.27
C LEU A 146 9.65 1.73 -11.64
N SER A 147 10.54 2.19 -12.52
CA SER A 147 11.63 3.11 -12.21
C SER A 147 11.17 4.56 -12.13
N VAL A 148 11.98 5.43 -11.51
CA VAL A 148 11.69 6.87 -11.41
C VAL A 148 11.50 7.50 -12.79
N ASP A 149 12.30 7.11 -13.78
CA ASP A 149 12.19 7.66 -15.13
C ASP A 149 10.94 7.17 -15.87
N GLU A 150 10.55 5.91 -15.69
CA GLU A 150 9.27 5.40 -16.21
C GLU A 150 8.07 6.10 -15.55
N ILE A 151 8.17 6.48 -14.27
CA ILE A 151 7.13 7.27 -13.59
C ILE A 151 7.10 8.71 -14.14
N LYS A 152 8.26 9.33 -14.36
CA LYS A 152 8.36 10.67 -14.99
C LYS A 152 7.69 10.69 -16.35
N ASP A 153 7.81 9.61 -17.10
CA ASP A 153 7.16 9.49 -18.40
C ASP A 153 5.63 9.58 -18.28
N LEU A 154 5.01 9.16 -17.17
CA LEU A 154 3.56 9.25 -17.01
C LEU A 154 3.02 10.69 -16.80
N ARG A 155 3.89 11.68 -16.65
CA ARG A 155 3.49 13.10 -16.54
C ARG A 155 2.73 13.59 -17.79
N GLY A 156 1.88 14.59 -17.58
CA GLY A 156 1.06 15.20 -18.65
C GLY A 156 -0.17 14.37 -19.03
N THR A 157 -0.51 13.37 -18.22
CA THR A 157 -1.75 12.58 -18.35
C THR A 157 -2.94 13.19 -17.59
N ASP A 158 -2.73 14.29 -16.84
CA ASP A 158 -3.65 14.93 -15.87
C ASP A 158 -4.50 13.94 -15.06
N ILE A 159 -3.81 12.99 -14.44
CA ILE A 159 -4.36 12.05 -13.48
C ILE A 159 -3.40 11.93 -12.30
N GLU A 160 -3.91 11.73 -11.10
CA GLU A 160 -3.07 11.58 -9.92
C GLU A 160 -2.28 10.27 -9.98
N ILE A 161 -1.04 10.30 -9.51
CA ILE A 161 -0.14 9.15 -9.52
C ILE A 161 0.16 8.76 -8.07
N GLU A 162 -0.17 7.52 -7.72
CA GLU A 162 0.11 6.93 -6.41
C GLU A 162 1.18 5.86 -6.52
N SER A 163 2.20 5.91 -5.66
CA SER A 163 3.32 4.97 -5.66
C SER A 163 3.61 4.42 -4.27
N PHE A 164 4.01 3.15 -4.18
CA PHE A 164 4.39 2.53 -2.92
C PHE A 164 5.79 2.97 -2.50
N VAL A 165 5.90 3.53 -1.28
CA VAL A 165 7.16 4.03 -0.74
C VAL A 165 7.70 3.21 0.43
N HIS A 166 6.85 2.41 1.07
CA HIS A 166 7.26 1.58 2.20
C HIS A 166 6.46 0.28 2.29
N GLY A 167 7.08 -0.78 2.81
CA GLY A 167 6.42 -2.05 3.13
C GLY A 167 6.72 -3.16 2.13
N ALA A 168 5.85 -4.18 2.06
CA ALA A 168 6.19 -5.40 1.32
C ALA A 168 6.31 -5.19 -0.21
N LEU A 169 7.39 -5.73 -0.79
CA LEU A 169 7.57 -5.91 -2.24
C LEU A 169 7.12 -7.31 -2.67
N CYS A 170 6.37 -7.40 -3.76
CA CYS A 170 5.97 -8.66 -4.39
C CYS A 170 7.09 -9.19 -5.28
N TYR A 171 7.23 -10.52 -5.36
CA TYR A 171 8.21 -11.14 -6.26
C TYR A 171 7.75 -11.11 -7.73
N CYS A 172 6.46 -11.37 -7.98
CA CYS A 172 5.88 -11.30 -9.32
C CYS A 172 5.33 -9.89 -9.61
N TYR A 173 5.12 -9.60 -10.90
CA TYR A 173 4.40 -8.42 -11.37
C TYR A 173 3.09 -8.20 -10.59
N SER A 174 2.86 -6.95 -10.21
CA SER A 174 1.75 -6.55 -9.36
C SER A 174 0.41 -6.92 -10.00
N GLY A 175 -0.41 -7.68 -9.26
CA GLY A 175 -1.70 -8.20 -9.75
C GLY A 175 -1.64 -9.48 -10.59
N GLN A 176 -0.45 -9.95 -10.99
CA GLN A 176 -0.29 -11.10 -11.91
C GLN A 176 0.26 -12.36 -11.23
N CYS A 177 0.28 -12.40 -9.90
CA CYS A 177 0.82 -13.54 -9.16
C CYS A 177 -0.19 -14.69 -9.03
N LEU A 178 0.12 -15.83 -9.66
CA LEU A 178 -0.65 -17.08 -9.54
C LEU A 178 0.00 -18.10 -8.59
N LEU A 179 1.19 -17.81 -8.06
CA LEU A 179 2.01 -18.75 -7.30
C LEU A 179 1.26 -19.42 -6.14
N SER A 180 0.54 -18.62 -5.33
CA SER A 180 -0.27 -19.11 -4.21
C SER A 180 -1.42 -20.02 -4.67
N SER A 181 -1.96 -19.79 -5.86
CA SER A 181 -3.04 -20.59 -6.42
C SER A 181 -2.53 -21.94 -6.92
N PHE A 182 -1.40 -21.95 -7.63
CA PHE A 182 -0.79 -23.17 -8.13
C PHE A 182 -0.30 -24.09 -7.01
N ILE A 183 0.29 -23.53 -5.96
CA ILE A 183 0.85 -24.34 -4.86
C ILE A 183 -0.22 -24.84 -3.90
N GLY A 184 -1.22 -24.03 -3.57
CA GLY A 184 -2.14 -24.32 -2.46
C GLY A 184 -3.61 -23.96 -2.69
N GLY A 185 -4.02 -23.71 -3.94
CA GLY A 185 -5.42 -23.39 -4.30
C GLY A 185 -5.93 -22.04 -3.80
N ARG A 186 -5.08 -21.23 -3.17
CA ARG A 186 -5.45 -19.92 -2.61
C ARG A 186 -5.12 -18.81 -3.62
N SER A 187 -6.14 -18.11 -4.11
CA SER A 187 -5.94 -17.00 -5.05
C SER A 187 -5.42 -15.74 -4.34
N GLY A 188 -4.18 -15.36 -4.65
CA GLY A 188 -3.60 -14.09 -4.20
C GLY A 188 -4.37 -12.87 -4.74
N ASN A 189 -4.88 -12.96 -5.96
CA ASN A 189 -5.68 -11.91 -6.61
C ASN A 189 -7.11 -11.77 -6.04
N ARG A 190 -7.54 -12.70 -5.19
CA ARG A 190 -8.74 -12.56 -4.34
C ARG A 190 -8.38 -12.39 -2.86
N GLY A 191 -7.19 -11.89 -2.58
CA GLY A 191 -6.75 -11.54 -1.24
C GLY A 191 -6.45 -12.68 -0.28
N ARG A 192 -6.23 -13.89 -0.80
CA ARG A 192 -5.96 -15.09 -0.01
C ARG A 192 -4.51 -15.58 -0.12
N CYS A 193 -3.59 -14.72 -0.57
CA CYS A 193 -2.18 -15.06 -0.77
C CYS A 193 -1.56 -15.71 0.48
N ALA A 194 -1.02 -16.92 0.32
CA ALA A 194 -0.31 -17.64 1.39
C ALA A 194 1.18 -17.29 1.47
N GLN A 195 1.62 -16.29 0.68
CA GLN A 195 3.01 -15.83 0.63
C GLN A 195 4.03 -16.94 0.31
N PRO A 196 3.80 -17.82 -0.70
CA PRO A 196 4.72 -18.92 -1.01
C PRO A 196 6.13 -18.44 -1.38
N CYS A 197 6.26 -17.25 -1.98
CA CYS A 197 7.55 -16.64 -2.27
C CYS A 197 8.40 -16.36 -1.01
N ARG A 198 7.82 -16.48 0.19
CA ARG A 198 8.49 -16.30 1.49
C ARG A 198 8.94 -17.62 2.12
N LEU A 199 8.77 -18.75 1.43
CA LEU A 199 9.21 -20.07 1.88
C LEU A 199 10.66 -20.35 1.46
N PRO A 200 11.34 -21.32 2.11
CA PRO A 200 12.64 -21.80 1.64
C PRO A 200 12.51 -22.65 0.36
N TYR A 201 13.49 -22.52 -0.52
CA TYR A 201 13.63 -23.22 -1.80
C TYR A 201 15.08 -23.69 -1.99
N ASP A 202 15.22 -24.85 -2.62
CA ASP A 202 16.50 -25.33 -3.16
C ASP A 202 16.56 -24.95 -4.65
N VAL A 203 17.71 -24.45 -5.09
CA VAL A 203 17.95 -24.05 -6.48
C VAL A 203 18.79 -25.12 -7.15
N ILE A 204 18.20 -25.78 -8.13
CA ILE A 204 18.83 -26.88 -8.87
C ILE A 204 19.13 -26.42 -10.29
N TYR A 205 20.40 -26.52 -10.71
CA TYR A 205 20.84 -26.25 -12.08
C TYR A 205 21.70 -27.43 -12.56
N ASP A 206 21.37 -27.99 -13.73
CA ASP A 206 21.99 -29.21 -14.28
C ASP A 206 22.09 -30.37 -13.28
N GLY A 207 21.05 -30.55 -12.45
CA GLY A 207 20.97 -31.59 -11.44
C GLY A 207 21.81 -31.34 -10.18
N MET A 208 22.50 -30.21 -10.09
CA MET A 208 23.30 -29.82 -8.93
C MET A 208 22.57 -28.75 -8.11
N LEU A 209 22.64 -28.87 -6.78
CA LEU A 209 22.23 -27.81 -5.86
C LEU A 209 23.24 -26.67 -5.95
N ILE A 210 22.79 -25.47 -6.31
CA ILE A 210 23.68 -24.31 -6.53
C ILE A 210 23.55 -23.20 -5.49
N ASN A 211 22.49 -23.17 -4.68
CA ASN A 211 22.39 -22.22 -3.58
C ASN A 211 23.07 -22.75 -2.32
N GLU A 212 23.65 -21.84 -1.54
CA GLU A 212 24.27 -22.17 -0.26
C GLU A 212 23.23 -22.68 0.75
N SER A 213 23.68 -23.47 1.73
CA SER A 213 22.79 -24.14 2.69
C SER A 213 21.92 -23.19 3.51
N ASP A 214 22.39 -21.97 3.77
CA ASP A 214 21.67 -20.92 4.51
C ASP A 214 21.00 -19.87 3.59
N GLU A 215 21.12 -20.01 2.28
CA GLU A 215 20.52 -19.12 1.27
C GLU A 215 19.31 -19.76 0.59
N LYS A 216 18.28 -20.06 1.37
CA LYS A 216 17.07 -20.76 0.89
C LYS A 216 15.92 -19.83 0.50
N TYR A 217 15.95 -18.55 0.85
CA TYR A 217 14.81 -17.64 0.65
C TYR A 217 14.89 -16.85 -0.67
N ILE A 218 15.27 -17.53 -1.75
CA ILE A 218 15.62 -16.95 -3.05
C ILE A 218 14.49 -16.19 -3.77
N LEU A 219 13.24 -16.35 -3.35
CA LEU A 219 12.07 -15.66 -3.91
C LEU A 219 11.52 -14.57 -2.98
N SER A 220 12.24 -14.19 -1.92
CA SER A 220 11.72 -13.35 -0.84
C SER A 220 12.29 -11.92 -0.92
N PRO A 221 11.63 -10.95 -1.59
CA PRO A 221 12.10 -9.57 -1.63
C PRO A 221 12.20 -8.91 -0.24
N LYS A 222 13.22 -8.10 0.00
CA LYS A 222 13.25 -7.20 1.15
C LYS A 222 12.05 -6.23 1.10
N ASP A 223 11.77 -5.58 2.21
CA ASP A 223 10.72 -4.54 2.26
C ASP A 223 11.24 -3.28 1.56
N ILE A 224 10.33 -2.55 0.93
CA ILE A 224 10.59 -1.23 0.36
C ILE A 224 10.83 -0.26 1.52
N CYS A 225 11.87 0.54 1.42
CA CYS A 225 12.00 1.80 2.14
C CYS A 225 12.58 2.83 1.18
N ALA A 226 11.72 3.74 0.71
CA ALA A 226 12.11 4.77 -0.24
C ALA A 226 12.34 6.12 0.44
N LEU A 227 12.67 6.12 1.73
CA LEU A 227 12.77 7.33 2.53
C LEU A 227 13.83 8.29 1.97
N TYR A 228 15.02 7.79 1.63
CA TYR A 228 16.07 8.58 0.97
C TYR A 228 15.66 9.12 -0.40
N LEU A 229 14.72 8.45 -1.08
CA LEU A 229 14.31 8.77 -2.44
C LEU A 229 13.05 9.65 -2.49
N LEU A 230 12.53 10.11 -1.36
CA LEU A 230 11.32 10.94 -1.34
C LEU A 230 11.40 12.16 -2.27
N PRO A 231 12.50 12.94 -2.31
CA PRO A 231 12.61 14.07 -3.24
C PRO A 231 12.44 13.63 -4.70
N ASP A 232 13.16 12.58 -5.12
CA ASP A 232 13.13 12.07 -6.49
C ASP A 232 11.75 11.53 -6.88
N ILE A 233 11.08 10.83 -5.96
CA ILE A 233 9.74 10.27 -6.16
C ILE A 233 8.72 11.41 -6.32
N ILE A 234 8.76 12.41 -5.45
CA ILE A 234 7.89 13.60 -5.55
C ILE A 234 8.22 14.39 -6.82
N ASP A 235 9.50 14.48 -7.16
CA ASP A 235 9.96 15.12 -8.38
C ASP A 235 9.63 14.34 -9.63
N SER A 236 9.30 13.05 -9.55
CA SER A 236 8.83 12.22 -10.66
C SER A 236 7.37 12.50 -11.06
N GLY A 237 6.59 13.16 -10.20
CA GLY A 237 5.17 13.47 -10.44
C GLY A 237 4.20 12.62 -9.62
N VAL A 238 4.71 11.81 -8.68
CA VAL A 238 3.88 11.12 -7.69
C VAL A 238 3.19 12.15 -6.78
N THR A 239 1.88 12.02 -6.63
CA THR A 239 1.04 12.88 -5.80
C THR A 239 0.53 12.18 -4.54
N SER A 240 0.63 10.85 -4.46
CA SER A 240 0.30 10.08 -3.25
C SER A 240 1.38 9.02 -2.95
N LEU A 241 1.94 9.09 -1.74
CA LEU A 241 2.97 8.20 -1.22
C LEU A 241 2.28 7.14 -0.35
N LYS A 242 2.19 5.92 -0.88
CA LYS A 242 1.46 4.82 -0.26
C LYS A 242 2.36 3.95 0.60
N ILE A 243 2.00 3.79 1.86
CA ILE A 243 2.59 2.81 2.77
C ILE A 243 1.81 1.50 2.65
N GLU A 244 2.49 0.37 2.45
CA GLU A 244 1.84 -0.95 2.52
C GLU A 244 1.98 -1.58 3.91
N GLY A 245 0.86 -2.06 4.44
CA GLY A 245 0.81 -2.64 5.78
C GLY A 245 -0.59 -2.96 6.30
N ARG A 246 -1.60 -3.23 5.46
CA ARG A 246 -2.98 -3.50 5.96
C ARG A 246 -3.11 -4.66 6.96
N MET A 247 -2.14 -5.59 6.99
CA MET A 247 -2.08 -6.71 7.94
C MET A 247 -1.05 -6.49 9.06
N LYS A 248 -0.50 -5.29 9.19
CA LYS A 248 0.51 -4.94 10.18
C LYS A 248 -0.15 -4.44 11.46
N LYS A 249 0.60 -4.53 12.56
CA LYS A 249 0.15 -4.02 13.85
C LYS A 249 0.07 -2.49 13.84
N LYS A 250 -0.69 -1.95 14.80
CA LYS A 250 -0.87 -0.51 15.00
C LYS A 250 0.44 0.25 15.09
N GLU A 251 1.42 -0.29 15.81
CA GLU A 251 2.73 0.34 16.04
C GLU A 251 3.57 0.44 14.76
N TYR A 252 3.47 -0.56 13.88
CA TYR A 252 4.10 -0.47 12.55
C TYR A 252 3.51 0.69 11.75
N VAL A 253 2.18 0.81 11.70
CA VAL A 253 1.52 1.83 10.88
C VAL A 253 1.84 3.23 11.41
N CYS A 254 1.63 3.51 12.70
CA CYS A 254 1.89 4.85 13.23
C CYS A 254 3.39 5.20 13.25
N GLY A 255 4.27 4.22 13.47
CA GLY A 255 5.72 4.42 13.40
C GLY A 255 6.19 4.79 11.99
N VAL A 256 5.77 4.03 10.97
CA VAL A 256 6.12 4.34 9.58
C VAL A 256 5.52 5.68 9.16
N VAL A 257 4.23 5.92 9.45
CA VAL A 257 3.56 7.19 9.09
C VAL A 257 4.26 8.38 9.73
N SER A 258 4.53 8.34 11.04
CA SER A 258 5.15 9.47 11.75
C SER A 258 6.56 9.78 11.25
N ILE A 259 7.35 8.76 10.90
CA ILE A 259 8.68 8.94 10.31
C ILE A 259 8.54 9.55 8.91
N TYR A 260 7.71 8.99 8.02
CA TYR A 260 7.52 9.56 6.67
C TYR A 260 6.96 10.99 6.72
N ARG A 261 6.07 11.28 7.68
CA ARG A 261 5.52 12.61 7.90
C ARG A 261 6.60 13.64 8.24
N LYS A 262 7.52 13.31 9.15
CA LYS A 262 8.69 14.15 9.49
C LYS A 262 9.43 14.59 8.22
N TYR A 263 9.78 13.64 7.37
CA TYR A 263 10.57 13.92 6.17
C TYR A 263 9.78 14.63 5.08
N LEU A 264 8.49 14.33 4.93
CA LEU A 264 7.63 15.02 3.99
C LEU A 264 7.39 16.48 4.41
N ASP A 265 7.26 16.75 5.72
CA ASP A 265 7.16 18.11 6.26
C ASP A 265 8.42 18.93 6.00
N MET A 266 9.61 18.33 6.17
CA MET A 266 10.89 18.97 5.82
C MET A 266 10.90 19.41 4.34
N ILE A 267 10.49 18.54 3.42
CA ILE A 267 10.40 18.86 1.98
C ILE A 267 9.40 20.00 1.75
N VAL A 268 8.19 19.90 2.31
CA VAL A 268 7.11 20.88 2.12
C VAL A 268 7.48 22.25 2.68
N ASN A 269 8.22 22.30 3.80
CA ASN A 269 8.68 23.54 4.43
C ASN A 269 9.94 24.13 3.79
N GLY A 270 10.55 23.43 2.82
CA GLY A 270 11.80 23.85 2.20
C GLY A 270 13.01 23.75 3.14
N GLU A 271 12.93 22.87 4.13
CA GLU A 271 14.03 22.55 5.04
C GLU A 271 15.06 21.67 4.31
N LYS A 272 16.28 21.59 4.86
CA LYS A 272 17.32 20.71 4.31
C LYS A 272 16.88 19.26 4.46
N PHE A 273 16.64 18.57 3.35
CA PHE A 273 16.31 17.15 3.36
C PHE A 273 17.55 16.30 3.66
N GLU A 274 17.59 15.68 4.83
CA GLU A 274 18.67 14.80 5.26
C GLU A 274 18.08 13.71 6.16
N VAL A 275 18.17 12.46 5.71
CA VAL A 275 17.64 11.30 6.44
C VAL A 275 18.60 10.91 7.55
N GLU A 276 18.08 10.84 8.77
CA GLU A 276 18.82 10.39 9.94
C GLU A 276 18.87 8.86 10.00
N GLU A 277 20.07 8.31 10.21
CA GLU A 277 20.26 6.86 10.38
C GLU A 277 19.50 6.29 11.59
N SER A 278 19.25 7.10 12.63
CA SER A 278 18.39 6.74 13.75
C SER A 278 16.96 6.41 13.30
N ASP A 279 16.38 7.18 12.39
CA ASP A 279 15.03 6.93 11.90
C ASP A 279 14.96 5.70 11.01
N ILE A 280 16.01 5.44 10.22
CA ILE A 280 16.13 4.19 9.46
C ILE A 280 16.20 2.99 10.41
N LYS A 281 16.95 3.09 11.50
CA LYS A 281 16.99 2.05 12.53
C LYS A 281 15.62 1.85 13.19
N LEU A 282 14.89 2.92 13.51
CA LEU A 282 13.53 2.81 14.04
C LEU A 282 12.58 2.12 13.05
N LEU A 283 12.64 2.44 11.75
CA LEU A 283 11.89 1.71 10.72
C LEU A 283 12.30 0.24 10.67
N MET A 284 13.59 -0.08 10.85
CA MET A 284 14.05 -1.46 10.90
C MET A 284 13.54 -2.23 12.11
N ASP A 285 13.43 -1.57 13.26
CA ASP A 285 12.92 -2.13 14.51
C ASP A 285 11.41 -2.42 14.43
N LEU A 286 10.64 -1.63 13.66
CA LEU A 286 9.21 -1.88 13.45
C LEU A 286 8.95 -3.18 12.70
N PHE A 287 9.54 -3.33 11.51
CA PHE A 287 9.48 -4.57 10.72
C PHE A 287 10.32 -4.44 9.45
N ASN A 288 11.12 -5.45 9.12
CA ASN A 288 11.56 -5.70 7.73
C ASN A 288 12.02 -7.15 7.55
N ARG A 289 12.27 -7.54 6.30
CA ARG A 289 12.77 -8.87 5.93
C ARG A 289 14.27 -8.83 5.61
N HIS A 290 15.11 -8.72 6.63
CA HIS A 290 16.59 -8.65 6.51
C HIS A 290 17.10 -7.48 5.67
N GLY A 291 16.67 -6.29 6.04
CA GLY A 291 17.02 -5.03 5.43
C GLY A 291 15.89 -4.48 4.58
N PHE A 292 16.19 -3.34 3.98
CA PHE A 292 15.35 -2.68 3.02
C PHE A 292 15.95 -2.76 1.61
N ASN A 293 15.12 -2.44 0.62
CA ASN A 293 15.54 -2.07 -0.71
C ASN A 293 14.72 -0.85 -1.15
N GLU A 294 15.18 -0.17 -2.19
CA GLU A 294 14.53 1.04 -2.72
C GLU A 294 13.56 0.71 -3.85
N SER A 295 12.97 -0.49 -3.87
CA SER A 295 12.13 -0.97 -4.97
C SER A 295 12.86 -0.89 -6.33
N TYR A 296 12.12 -0.80 -7.42
CA TYR A 296 12.63 -0.69 -8.79
C TYR A 296 12.95 0.75 -9.22
N PHE A 297 12.98 1.71 -8.29
CA PHE A 297 13.19 3.13 -8.59
C PHE A 297 14.49 3.36 -9.38
N TYR A 298 15.57 2.69 -8.98
CA TYR A 298 16.87 2.71 -9.66
C TYR A 298 17.48 1.32 -9.88
N THR A 299 17.08 0.32 -9.09
CA THR A 299 17.59 -1.04 -9.17
C THR A 299 16.72 -1.92 -10.06
N LYS A 300 17.31 -2.86 -10.80
CA LYS A 300 16.57 -3.87 -11.58
C LYS A 300 17.05 -5.28 -11.24
N ASN A 301 16.15 -6.09 -10.65
CA ASN A 301 16.35 -7.52 -10.39
C ASN A 301 17.66 -7.87 -9.65
N GLY A 302 18.12 -6.98 -8.77
CA GLY A 302 19.37 -7.14 -8.05
C GLY A 302 19.27 -8.15 -6.90
N ARG A 303 20.36 -8.86 -6.62
CA ARG A 303 20.45 -9.81 -5.49
C ARG A 303 20.21 -9.10 -4.16
N GLU A 304 20.63 -7.85 -4.05
CA GLU A 304 20.44 -6.96 -2.90
C GLU A 304 18.96 -6.69 -2.58
N MET A 305 18.06 -6.85 -3.55
CA MET A 305 16.62 -6.75 -3.34
C MET A 305 16.03 -7.99 -2.66
N ILE A 306 16.76 -9.10 -2.60
CA ILE A 306 16.28 -10.38 -2.08
C ILE A 306 16.85 -10.63 -0.68
N SER A 307 15.98 -11.15 0.18
CA SER A 307 16.26 -11.64 1.51
C SER A 307 16.53 -13.13 1.44
N LEU A 308 17.81 -13.53 1.38
CA LEU A 308 18.20 -14.93 1.14
C LEU A 308 18.10 -15.82 2.38
N LYS A 309 18.01 -15.22 3.56
CA LYS A 309 18.04 -15.90 4.86
C LYS A 309 16.65 -15.96 5.49
N GLU A 310 16.48 -16.93 6.40
CA GLU A 310 15.26 -17.08 7.19
C GLU A 310 14.97 -15.84 8.02
N PRO A 311 13.75 -15.27 7.99
CA PRO A 311 13.39 -14.11 8.80
C PRO A 311 13.83 -14.28 10.27
N ALA A 312 14.77 -13.46 10.72
CA ALA A 312 15.25 -13.53 12.09
C ALA A 312 14.18 -12.99 13.04
N PHE A 313 14.01 -13.68 14.18
CA PHE A 313 13.31 -13.09 15.32
C PHE A 313 14.07 -11.83 15.75
N ARG A 314 13.34 -10.74 15.97
CA ARG A 314 13.90 -9.48 16.44
C ARG A 314 13.33 -9.15 17.79
N GLU A 315 14.22 -8.70 18.67
CA GLU A 315 13.81 -8.14 19.94
C GLU A 315 13.03 -6.84 19.68
N GLU A 316 11.86 -6.73 20.29
CA GLU A 316 11.01 -5.57 20.15
C GLU A 316 11.68 -4.36 20.80
N ASN A 317 11.76 -3.25 20.07
CA ASN A 317 12.15 -1.97 20.66
C ASN A 317 11.00 -1.43 21.52
N ARG A 318 10.95 -1.88 22.78
CA ARG A 318 9.85 -1.58 23.72
C ARG A 318 9.69 -0.09 23.98
N GLU A 319 10.80 0.63 24.16
CA GLU A 319 10.78 2.08 24.41
C GLU A 319 10.11 2.82 23.25
N PHE A 320 10.48 2.50 22.00
CA PHE A 320 9.85 3.12 20.83
C PHE A 320 8.39 2.70 20.68
N THR A 321 8.08 1.44 20.94
CA THR A 321 6.71 0.91 20.88
C THR A 321 5.79 1.60 21.90
N GLU A 322 6.26 1.80 23.13
CA GLU A 322 5.55 2.54 24.18
C GLU A 322 5.36 4.01 23.81
N TYR A 323 6.42 4.67 23.29
CA TYR A 323 6.33 6.03 22.77
C TYR A 323 5.24 6.18 21.70
N LEU A 324 5.18 5.26 20.73
CA LEU A 324 4.16 5.28 19.68
C LEU A 324 2.75 5.06 20.22
N ARG A 325 2.61 4.22 21.24
CA ARG A 325 1.31 3.97 21.89
C ARG A 325 0.79 5.23 22.58
N ASP A 326 1.64 5.85 23.39
CA ASP A 326 1.27 7.04 24.17
C ASP A 326 1.02 8.26 23.29
N LYS A 327 1.78 8.40 22.20
CA LYS A 327 1.66 9.56 21.32
C LYS A 327 0.48 9.45 20.35
N TYR A 328 0.27 8.28 19.76
CA TYR A 328 -0.64 8.14 18.61
C TYR A 328 -1.77 7.13 18.80
N SER A 329 -1.59 6.10 19.62
CA SER A 329 -2.51 4.95 19.66
C SER A 329 -3.59 5.03 20.72
N ASN A 330 -3.35 5.79 21.80
CA ASN A 330 -4.25 5.90 22.95
C ASN A 330 -4.97 7.27 23.01
N LYS A 331 -4.95 8.03 21.92
CA LYS A 331 -5.54 9.37 21.85
C LYS A 331 -6.62 9.42 20.77
N THR A 332 -7.74 10.04 21.11
CA THR A 332 -8.72 10.52 20.14
C THR A 332 -8.42 12.01 19.97
N LEU A 333 -8.10 12.45 18.75
CA LEU A 333 -8.03 13.88 18.44
C LEU A 333 -9.45 14.45 18.51
N MET A 334 -9.60 15.63 19.14
CA MET A 334 -10.89 16.32 19.26
C MET A 334 -11.30 16.97 17.95
#